data_AF-A0A952DU72-F1
#
_entry.id   AF-A0A952DU72-F1
#
_cell.length_a   1.000
_cell.length_b   1.000
_cell.length_c   1.000
_cell.angle_alpha   90.00
_cell.angle_beta   90.00
_cell.angle_gamma   90.00
#
_symmetry.space_group_name_H-M   'P 1'
#
loop_
_entity.id
_entity.type
_entity.pdbx_description
1 polymer ?
#
loop_
_entity_poly.entity_id
_entity_poly.type
_entity_poly.pdbx_seq_one_letter_code
_entity_poly.pdbx_strand_id
1 'polypeptide(L)'
;MKNEKLTRKEIIDNRLKQAGWNVTDRTQVIEEFDIHLTVVEEPTTPYAGHQYSDYVLLGKDGKPLAVVEAKKTSVDAALGREQAKQYCYNIKQTQGVDLPFCFYTNGHD
;
A
#
# COMPACT_ATOMS: atom_id res chain seq x y z
N MET A 1 -9.19 12.18 -22.26
CA MET A 1 -7.76 12.39 -21.92
C MET A 1 -7.52 11.67 -20.59
N LYS A 2 -6.55 10.75 -20.49
CA LYS A 2 -6.24 10.08 -19.20
C LYS A 2 -5.56 11.09 -18.27
N ASN A 3 -5.94 11.12 -17.00
CA ASN A 3 -5.31 11.96 -16.00
C ASN A 3 -4.09 11.25 -15.38
N GLU A 4 -3.22 12.01 -14.70
CA GLU A 4 -1.99 11.48 -14.12
C GLU A 4 -2.24 10.31 -13.14
N LYS A 5 -3.30 10.39 -12.32
CA LYS A 5 -3.65 9.32 -11.36
C LYS A 5 -3.90 7.99 -12.08
N LEU A 6 -4.70 7.99 -13.14
CA LEU A 6 -5.01 6.77 -13.90
C LEU A 6 -3.76 6.22 -14.59
N THR A 7 -2.96 7.10 -15.20
CA THR A 7 -1.70 6.68 -15.85
C THR A 7 -0.72 6.08 -14.85
N ARG A 8 -0.54 6.70 -13.67
CA ARG A 8 0.32 6.18 -12.60
C ARG A 8 -0.14 4.79 -12.15
N LYS A 9 -1.43 4.62 -11.92
CA LYS A 9 -2.02 3.34 -11.54
C LYS A 9 -1.73 2.26 -12.59
N GLU A 10 -1.99 2.55 -13.87
CA GLU A 10 -1.73 1.60 -14.95
C GLU A 10 -0.26 1.18 -15.03
N ILE A 11 0.68 2.09 -14.79
CA ILE A 11 2.11 1.78 -14.77
C ILE A 11 2.44 0.81 -13.63
N ILE A 12 1.96 1.10 -12.42
CA ILE A 12 2.22 0.29 -11.23
C ILE A 12 1.55 -1.10 -11.35
N ASP A 13 0.29 -1.15 -11.77
CA ASP A 13 -0.44 -2.40 -12.00
C ASP A 13 0.29 -3.31 -13.01
N ASN A 14 0.81 -2.73 -14.09
CA ASN A 14 1.59 -3.47 -15.08
C ASN A 14 2.90 -4.01 -14.50
N ARG A 15 3.59 -3.24 -13.64
CA ARG A 15 4.81 -3.71 -12.97
C ARG A 15 4.54 -4.82 -11.98
N LEU A 16 3.48 -4.71 -11.17
CA LEU A 16 3.02 -5.77 -10.28
C LEU A 16 2.71 -7.04 -11.06
N LYS A 17 1.99 -6.92 -12.18
CA LYS A 17 1.69 -8.04 -13.08
C LYS A 17 2.96 -8.68 -13.66
N GLN A 18 3.93 -7.88 -14.10
CA GLN A 18 5.23 -8.37 -14.59
C GLN A 18 6.02 -9.11 -13.49
N ALA A 19 5.89 -8.68 -12.24
CA ALA A 19 6.46 -9.35 -11.07
C ALA A 19 5.65 -10.58 -10.61
N GLY A 20 4.56 -10.93 -11.31
CA GLY A 20 3.74 -12.11 -11.04
C GLY A 20 2.54 -11.89 -10.11
N TRP A 21 2.25 -10.65 -9.71
CA TRP A 21 1.11 -10.30 -8.86
C TRP A 21 -0.12 -9.94 -9.69
N ASN A 22 -1.26 -10.57 -9.41
CA ASN A 22 -2.51 -10.24 -10.08
C ASN A 22 -3.32 -9.20 -9.31
N VAL A 23 -3.32 -7.94 -9.77
CA VAL A 23 -4.06 -6.83 -9.14
C VAL A 23 -5.59 -7.02 -9.15
N THR A 24 -6.13 -7.88 -10.02
CA THR A 24 -7.58 -8.18 -10.02
C THR A 24 -7.95 -9.35 -9.11
N ASP A 25 -6.96 -10.02 -8.52
CA ASP A 25 -7.14 -11.13 -7.58
C ASP A 25 -6.91 -10.64 -6.15
N ARG A 26 -8.00 -10.46 -5.41
CA ARG A 26 -7.98 -9.96 -4.02
C ARG A 26 -7.33 -10.92 -3.03
N THR A 27 -7.05 -12.16 -3.42
CA THR A 27 -6.26 -13.09 -2.60
C THR A 27 -4.76 -12.85 -2.74
N GLN A 28 -4.34 -12.05 -3.72
CA GLN A 28 -2.94 -11.68 -3.97
C GLN A 28 -2.67 -10.20 -3.72
N VAL A 29 -3.59 -9.31 -4.12
CA VAL A 29 -3.40 -7.86 -4.03
C VAL A 29 -4.66 -7.20 -3.48
N ILE A 30 -4.51 -6.41 -2.42
CA ILE A 30 -5.56 -5.51 -1.94
C ILE A 30 -5.15 -4.08 -2.25
N GLU A 31 -6.00 -3.36 -2.98
CA GLU A 31 -5.85 -1.92 -3.23
C GLU A 31 -6.52 -1.11 -2.11
N GLU A 32 -5.99 0.09 -1.83
CA GLU A 32 -6.52 1.01 -0.81
C GLU A 32 -6.74 0.30 0.55
N PHE A 33 -5.73 -0.47 0.98
CA PHE A 33 -5.80 -1.30 2.17
C PHE A 33 -5.91 -0.43 3.45
N ASP A 34 -6.96 -0.67 4.24
CA ASP A 34 -7.22 0.04 5.48
C ASP A 34 -6.34 -0.47 6.63
N ILE A 35 -5.60 0.45 7.23
CA ILE A 35 -4.71 0.22 8.37
C ILE A 35 -5.29 0.98 9.55
N HIS A 36 -5.89 0.24 10.48
CA HIS A 36 -6.38 0.80 11.73
C HIS A 36 -5.23 1.09 12.68
N LEU A 37 -5.21 2.28 13.25
CA LEU A 37 -4.27 2.72 14.27
C LEU A 37 -4.90 2.55 15.64
N THR A 38 -4.20 1.89 16.56
CA THR A 38 -4.67 1.61 17.92
C THR A 38 -4.70 2.84 18.84
N VAL A 39 -4.46 4.04 18.32
CA VAL A 39 -4.15 5.24 19.13
C VAL A 39 -5.37 6.13 19.40
N VAL A 40 -6.54 5.83 18.83
CA VAL A 40 -7.78 6.59 19.06
C VAL A 40 -8.71 5.79 19.97
N GLU A 41 -8.81 6.20 21.23
CA GLU A 41 -9.81 5.66 22.18
C GLU A 41 -11.24 6.04 21.75
N GLU A 42 -11.42 7.23 21.16
CA GLU A 42 -12.65 7.65 20.49
C GLU A 42 -12.34 8.42 19.19
N PRO A 43 -12.69 7.90 18.01
CA PRO A 43 -12.44 8.57 16.74
C PRO A 43 -13.37 9.77 16.57
N THR A 44 -12.80 10.97 16.42
CA THR A 44 -13.57 12.22 16.21
C THR A 44 -14.22 12.29 14.83
N THR A 45 -13.78 11.46 13.88
CA THR A 45 -14.37 11.29 12.54
C THR A 45 -14.28 9.82 12.13
N PRO A 46 -15.07 9.35 11.14
CA PRO A 46 -15.02 7.95 10.67
C PRO A 46 -13.65 7.48 10.14
N TYR A 47 -12.76 8.42 9.80
CA TYR A 47 -11.40 8.13 9.29
C TYR A 47 -10.31 8.46 10.32
N ALA A 48 -10.68 8.99 11.49
CA ALA A 48 -9.74 9.26 12.55
C ALA A 48 -9.14 7.94 13.05
N GLY A 49 -7.81 7.82 12.98
CA GLY A 49 -7.12 6.58 13.30
C GLY A 49 -7.04 5.58 12.14
N HIS A 50 -7.39 5.96 10.91
CA HIS A 50 -7.20 5.11 9.73
C HIS A 50 -6.10 5.65 8.83
N GLN A 51 -5.36 4.74 8.22
CA GLN A 51 -4.43 5.02 7.13
C GLN A 51 -4.75 4.09 5.97
N TYR A 52 -4.42 4.50 4.74
CA TYR A 52 -4.68 3.70 3.55
C TYR A 52 -3.39 3.60 2.74
N SER A 53 -2.88 2.38 2.55
CA SER A 53 -1.79 2.13 1.61
C SER A 53 -2.33 1.85 0.21
N ASP A 54 -1.63 2.26 -0.84
CA ASP A 54 -2.09 2.04 -2.22
C ASP A 54 -2.24 0.55 -2.55
N TYR A 55 -1.26 -0.29 -2.18
CA TYR A 55 -1.35 -1.74 -2.37
C TYR A 55 -0.78 -2.52 -1.19
N VAL A 56 -1.40 -3.65 -0.87
CA VAL A 56 -0.83 -4.72 -0.04
C VAL A 56 -0.78 -6.01 -0.85
N LEU A 57 0.40 -6.63 -0.89
CA LEU A 57 0.63 -7.92 -1.53
C LEU A 57 0.54 -9.01 -0.46
N LEU A 58 -0.26 -10.05 -0.71
CA LEU A 58 -0.54 -11.12 0.24
C LEU A 58 0.29 -12.37 -0.05
N GLY A 59 0.83 -12.96 1.01
CA GLY A 59 1.42 -14.29 0.94
C GLY A 59 0.37 -15.36 0.63
N LYS A 60 0.83 -16.58 0.34
CA LYS A 60 -0.08 -17.75 0.14
C LYS A 60 -0.91 -18.09 1.38
N ASP A 61 -0.49 -17.62 2.55
CA ASP A 61 -1.21 -17.73 3.81
C ASP A 61 -2.25 -16.62 4.02
N GLY A 62 -2.43 -15.73 3.04
CA GLY A 62 -3.36 -14.61 3.09
C GLY A 62 -2.89 -13.45 3.95
N LYS A 63 -1.65 -13.47 4.45
CA LYS A 63 -1.10 -12.40 5.31
C LYS A 63 -0.37 -11.34 4.48
N PRO A 64 -0.35 -10.07 4.91
CA PRO A 64 0.46 -9.03 4.27
C PRO A 64 1.94 -9.43 4.19
N LEU A 65 2.42 -9.60 2.96
CA LEU A 65 3.83 -9.86 2.64
C LEU A 65 4.58 -8.57 2.31
N ALA A 66 3.91 -7.64 1.62
CA ALA A 66 4.49 -6.35 1.26
C ALA A 66 3.45 -5.23 1.20
N VAL A 67 3.89 -4.00 1.44
CA VAL A 67 3.14 -2.76 1.24
C VAL A 67 3.80 -1.98 0.11
N VAL A 68 3.01 -1.38 -0.78
CA VAL A 68 3.49 -0.48 -1.83
C VAL A 68 2.79 0.87 -1.70
N GLU A 69 3.58 1.91 -1.48
CA GLU A 69 3.12 3.31 -1.45
C GLU A 69 3.46 4.02 -2.76
N ALA A 70 2.46 4.61 -3.41
CA ALA A 70 2.60 5.27 -4.70
C ALA A 70 2.63 6.79 -4.56
N LYS A 71 3.66 7.42 -5.13
CA LYS A 71 3.73 8.88 -5.31
C LYS A 71 3.50 9.27 -6.75
N LYS A 72 3.11 10.53 -6.98
CA LYS A 72 2.89 11.06 -8.34
C LYS A 72 4.10 10.77 -9.22
N THR A 73 3.87 10.44 -10.49
CA THR A 73 4.95 10.11 -11.43
C THR A 73 5.95 11.26 -11.59
N SER A 74 5.50 12.50 -11.36
CA SER A 74 6.32 13.71 -11.44
C SER A 74 7.15 14.02 -10.18
N VAL A 75 7.11 13.18 -9.14
CA VAL A 75 7.86 13.42 -7.90
C VAL A 75 8.76 12.24 -7.56
N ASP A 76 9.76 12.51 -6.71
CA ASP A 76 10.65 11.49 -6.19
C ASP A 76 9.86 10.45 -5.36
N ALA A 77 10.00 9.17 -5.72
CA ALA A 77 9.40 8.06 -5.01
C ALA A 77 9.83 8.01 -3.54
N ALA A 78 11.07 8.43 -3.22
CA ALA A 78 11.61 8.42 -1.87
C ALA A 78 10.82 9.26 -0.87
N LEU A 79 10.00 10.22 -1.33
CA LEU A 79 9.07 10.97 -0.48
C LEU A 79 8.00 10.06 0.17
N GLY A 80 7.75 8.88 -0.38
CA GLY A 80 6.87 7.85 0.20
C GLY A 80 7.54 6.93 1.21
N ARG A 81 8.88 6.99 1.38
CA ARG A 81 9.63 6.04 2.21
C ARG A 81 9.13 5.95 3.65
N GLU A 82 8.95 7.09 4.31
CA GLU A 82 8.52 7.09 5.71
C GLU A 82 7.06 6.61 5.84
N GLN A 83 6.19 6.94 4.88
CA GLN A 83 4.80 6.45 4.86
C GLN A 83 4.75 4.93 4.69
N ALA A 84 5.46 4.37 3.71
CA ALA A 84 5.55 2.92 3.50
C ALA A 84 6.05 2.20 4.75
N LYS A 85 7.08 2.75 5.40
CA LYS A 85 7.62 2.22 6.66
C LYS A 85 6.56 2.23 7.77
N GLN A 86 5.88 3.36 7.99
CA GLN A 86 4.82 3.47 9.01
C GLN A 86 3.70 2.45 8.76
N TYR A 87 3.25 2.30 7.52
CA TYR A 87 2.22 1.32 7.15
C TYR A 87 2.64 -0.11 7.49
N CYS A 88 3.86 -0.52 7.14
CA CYS A 88 4.37 -1.83 7.52
C CYS A 88 4.39 -2.05 9.04
N TYR A 89 4.86 -1.06 9.81
CA TYR A 89 4.91 -1.16 11.27
C TYR A 89 3.53 -1.23 11.90
N ASN A 90 2.57 -0.48 11.36
CA ASN A 90 1.20 -0.45 11.85
C ASN A 90 0.49 -1.78 11.52
N ILE A 91 0.63 -2.30 10.30
CA ILE A 91 0.10 -3.62 9.91
C ILE A 91 0.69 -4.74 10.78
N LYS A 92 2.01 -4.72 11.01
CA LYS A 92 2.67 -5.67 11.93
C LYS A 92 2.03 -5.64 13.31
N GLN A 93 1.86 -4.45 13.88
CA GLN A 93 1.32 -4.29 15.23
C GLN A 93 -0.16 -4.68 15.33
N THR A 94 -0.98 -4.32 14.33
CA THR A 94 -2.43 -4.47 14.42
C THR A 94 -2.92 -5.85 13.97
N GLN A 95 -2.20 -6.52 13.07
CA GLN A 95 -2.58 -7.86 12.57
C GLN A 95 -1.74 -8.99 13.18
N GLY A 96 -0.69 -8.68 13.96
CA GLY A 96 0.16 -9.68 14.57
C GLY A 96 0.94 -10.52 13.55
N VAL A 97 1.35 -9.90 12.44
CA VAL A 97 2.11 -10.53 11.35
C VAL A 97 3.60 -10.15 11.42
N ASP A 98 4.45 -10.84 10.66
CA ASP A 98 5.84 -10.41 10.48
C ASP A 98 5.89 -9.05 9.77
N LEU A 99 7.02 -8.34 9.90
CA LEU A 99 7.16 -7.03 9.26
C LEU A 99 7.09 -7.18 7.72
N PRO A 100 6.10 -6.60 7.04
CA PRO A 100 6.02 -6.69 5.58
C PRO A 100 7.20 -5.97 4.92
N PHE A 101 7.51 -6.33 3.67
CA PHE A 101 8.42 -5.54 2.85
C PHE A 101 7.79 -4.18 2.52
N CYS A 102 8.54 -3.10 2.73
CA CYS A 102 8.04 -1.74 2.52
C CYS A 102 8.59 -1.18 1.22
N PHE A 103 7.74 -1.09 0.20
CA PHE A 103 8.06 -0.50 -1.08
C PHE A 103 7.40 0.87 -1.22
N TYR A 104 8.06 1.73 -1.97
CA TYR A 104 7.51 2.99 -2.44
C TYR A 104 7.93 3.18 -3.88
N THR A 105 7.07 3.79 -4.70
CA THR A 105 7.32 3.96 -6.14
C THR A 105 6.61 5.21 -6.67
N ASN A 106 7.10 5.76 -7.78
CA ASN A 106 6.39 6.74 -8.59
C ASN A 106 5.90 6.14 -9.94
N GLY A 107 6.07 4.82 -10.11
CA GLY A 107 5.82 4.07 -11.34
C GLY A 107 7.07 3.82 -12.19
N HIS A 108 8.18 4.55 -11.96
CA HIS A 108 9.44 4.35 -12.67
C HIS A 108 10.54 3.76 -11.79
N ASP A 109 10.61 4.23 -10.54
CA ASP A 109 11.58 3.88 -9.52
C ASP A 109 11.03 2.91 -8.48
#